data_AF-A0A2H5Z3Y5-F1
#
_entry.id   AF-A0A2H5Z3Y5-F1
#
_cell.length_a   1.000
_cell.length_b   1.000
_cell.length_c   1.000
_cell.angle_alpha   90.00
_cell.angle_beta   90.00
_cell.angle_gamma   90.00
#
_symmetry.space_group_name_H-M   'P 1'
#
loop_
_entity.id
_entity.type
_entity.pdbx_description
1 polymer ?
#
loop_
_entity_poly.entity_id
_entity_poly.type
_entity_poly.pdbx_seq_one_letter_code
_entity_poly.pdbx_strand_id
1 'polypeptide(L)' 'MTIQLKRVYDPVEPGDGERYLVERLWPRGMRRDELVITAWLREAAPSDALRRWYGHDPAK' A
#
# COMPACT_ATOMS: atom_id res chain seq x y z
N MET A 1 -2.69 -3.35 -19.95
CA MET A 1 -2.36 -3.75 -18.56
C MET A 1 -2.93 -2.68 -17.64
N THR A 2 -3.80 -3.05 -16.71
CA THR A 2 -4.56 -2.11 -15.88
C THR A 2 -4.07 -2.21 -14.44
N ILE A 3 -3.75 -1.07 -13.82
CA ILE A 3 -3.40 -0.99 -12.39
C ILE A 3 -4.58 -0.34 -11.68
N GLN A 4 -5.04 -0.97 -10.61
CA GLN A 4 -6.13 -0.48 -9.79
C GLN A 4 -5.60 -0.07 -8.40
N LEU A 5 -6.17 1.00 -7.85
CA LEU A 5 -5.89 1.43 -6.50
C LEU A 5 -6.98 0.90 -5.57
N LYS A 6 -6.56 0.27 -4.47
CA LYS A 6 -7.46 -0.22 -3.42
C LYS A 6 -6.83 0.06 -2.08
N ARG A 7 -7.61 0.53 -1.09
CA ARG A 7 -7.05 0.72 0.24
C ARG A 7 -6.87 -0.63 0.89
N VAL A 8 -5.85 -0.72 1.72
CA VAL A 8 -5.56 -1.94 2.47
C VAL A 8 -6.70 -2.34 3.42
N TYR A 9 -7.53 -1.37 3.83
CA TYR A 9 -8.67 -1.57 4.73
C TYR A 9 -9.97 -1.92 4.00
N ASP A 10 -9.98 -1.86 2.66
CA ASP A 10 -11.16 -2.23 1.89
C ASP A 10 -11.26 -3.76 1.82
N PRO A 11 -12.47 -4.33 1.86
CA PRO A 11 -12.68 -5.77 1.81
C PRO A 11 -12.14 -6.36 0.51
N VAL A 12 -11.70 -7.62 0.55
CA VAL A 12 -11.25 -8.35 -0.64
C VAL A 12 -12.43 -8.61 -1.56
N GLU A 13 -12.26 -8.38 -2.85
CA GLU A 13 -13.30 -8.60 -3.87
C GLU A 13 -12.80 -9.55 -4.97
N PRO A 14 -13.69 -10.35 -5.59
CA PRO A 14 -13.31 -11.29 -6.64
C PRO A 14 -12.60 -10.67 -7.85
N GLY A 15 -12.77 -9.36 -8.07
CA GLY A 15 -12.15 -8.61 -9.16
C GLY A 15 -10.77 -8.02 -8.85
N ASP A 16 -10.27 -8.18 -7.62
CA ASP A 16 -9.01 -7.53 -7.20
C ASP A 16 -7.76 -8.08 -7.91
N GLY A 17 -7.85 -9.28 -8.48
CA GLY A 17 -6.70 -9.97 -9.08
C GLY A 17 -5.56 -10.17 -8.09
N GLU A 18 -4.32 -9.95 -8.53
CA GLU A 18 -3.15 -10.00 -7.65
C GLU A 18 -3.00 -8.70 -6.85
N ARG A 19 -2.93 -8.84 -5.53
CA ARG A 19 -2.87 -7.69 -4.61
C ARG A 19 -1.45 -7.48 -4.12
N TYR A 20 -0.90 -6.29 -4.36
CA TYR A 20 0.46 -5.94 -3.96
C TYR A 20 0.42 -4.82 -2.92
N LEU A 21 1.03 -5.05 -1.76
CA LEU A 21 1.19 -3.99 -0.76
C LEU A 21 2.41 -3.14 -1.14
N VAL A 22 2.16 -1.87 -1.49
CA VAL A 22 3.21 -0.88 -1.82
C VAL A 22 3.29 0.16 -0.71
N GLU A 23 3.68 -0.28 0.47
CA GLU A 23 3.87 0.57 1.64
C GLU A 23 5.21 0.24 2.32
N ARG A 24 5.87 1.22 2.95
CA ARG A 24 7.16 0.98 3.61
C ARG A 24 6.97 0.25 4.93
N LEU A 25 5.85 0.54 5.60
CA LEU A 25 5.49 0.01 6.90
C LEU A 25 4.31 -0.95 6.79
N TRP A 26 4.19 -1.85 7.77
CA TRP A 26 2.99 -2.67 7.84
C TRP A 26 1.78 -1.79 8.24
N PRO A 27 0.61 -1.96 7.60
CA PRO A 27 -0.61 -1.24 7.93
C PRO A 27 -0.99 -1.39 9.41
N ARG A 28 -1.32 -0.27 10.05
CA ARG A 28 -1.74 -0.30 11.46
C ARG A 28 -3.08 -1.01 11.61
N GLY A 29 -3.20 -1.80 12.68
CA GLY A 29 -4.44 -2.50 13.03
C GLY A 29 -4.75 -3.73 12.18
N MET A 30 -3.82 -4.19 11.33
CA MET A 30 -4.01 -5.36 10.47
C MET A 30 -3.05 -6.47 10.88
N ARG A 31 -3.56 -7.69 11.03
CA ARG A 31 -2.70 -8.86 11.24
C ARG A 31 -2.12 -9.34 9.90
N ARG A 32 -0.95 -10.00 9.94
CA ARG A 32 -0.25 -10.45 8.72
C ARG A 32 -1.07 -11.43 7.89
N ASP A 33 -1.84 -12.27 8.57
CA ASP A 33 -2.72 -13.29 8.00
C ASP A 33 -4.08 -12.75 7.53
N GLU A 34 -4.49 -11.55 7.96
CA GLU A 34 -5.72 -10.90 7.52
C GLU A 34 -5.56 -10.20 6.17
N LEU A 35 -4.34 -9.82 5.82
CA LEU A 35 -4.05 -9.11 4.58
C LEU A 35 -3.73 -10.10 3.46
N VAL A 36 -4.73 -10.35 2.61
CA VAL A 36 -4.58 -11.20 1.41
C VAL A 36 -3.79 -10.45 0.33
N ILE A 37 -2.46 -10.61 0.32
CA ILE A 37 -1.57 -10.01 -0.68
C ILE A 37 -0.66 -11.07 -1.32
N THR A 38 -0.40 -10.90 -2.61
CA THR A 38 0.58 -11.69 -3.37
C THR A 38 2.00 -11.39 -2.89
N ALA A 39 2.32 -10.10 -2.71
CA ALA A 39 3.62 -9.69 -2.18
C ALA A 39 3.59 -8.32 -1.51
N TRP A 40 4.55 -8.10 -0.60
CA TRP A 40 4.83 -6.81 0.02
C TRP A 40 6.05 -6.16 -0.64
N LEU A 41 5.81 -5.21 -1.54
CA LEU A 41 6.80 -4.53 -2.36
C LEU A 41 7.35 -3.26 -1.66
N ARG A 42 8.10 -3.45 -0.57
CA ARG A 42 8.67 -2.36 0.23
C ARG A 42 9.56 -1.40 -0.56
N GLU A 43 10.26 -1.93 -1.56
CA GLU A 43 11.21 -1.18 -2.38
C GLU A 43 10.51 -0.24 -3.38
N ALA A 44 9.29 -0.59 -3.79
CA ALA A 44 8.44 0.27 -4.61
C ALA A 44 7.74 1.38 -3.79
N ALA A 45 7.72 1.27 -2.46
CA ALA A 45 7.14 2.28 -1.58
C ALA A 45 8.05 3.51 -1.41
N PRO A 46 7.48 4.70 -1.15
CA PRO A 46 8.26 5.92 -0.92
C PRO A 46 9.39 5.72 0.09
N SER A 47 10.58 6.23 -0.25
CA SER A 47 11.72 6.21 0.67
C SER A 47 11.52 7.19 1.82
N ASP A 48 12.24 7.01 2.92
CA ASP A 48 12.18 7.95 4.05
C ASP A 48 12.62 9.37 3.65
N ALA A 49 13.56 9.48 2.71
CA ALA A 49 13.95 10.76 2.13
C ALA A 49 12.78 11.39 1.35
N LEU A 50 12.11 10.62 0.49
CA LEU A 50 10.98 11.09 -0.30
C LEU A 50 9.79 11.50 0.59
N ARG A 51 9.49 10.73 1.64
CA ARG A 51 8.43 11.05 2.61
C ARG A 51 8.71 12.36 3.35
N ARG A 52 9.97 12.60 3.76
CA ARG A 52 10.39 13.85 4.38
C ARG A 52 10.32 15.03 3.42
N TRP A 53 10.72 14.82 2.17
CA TRP A 53 10.66 15.86 1.13
C TRP A 53 9.21 16.24 0.79
N TYR A 54 8.32 15.25 0.64
CA TYR A 54 6.92 15.49 0.31
C TYR A 54 6.21 16.31 1.39
N GLY A 55 6.53 16.09 2.67
CA GLY A 55 6.09 16.94 3.78
C GLY A 55 4.59 16.89 4.09
N HIS A 56 3.78 16.16 3.31
CA HIS A 56 2.32 16.06 3.45
C HIS A 56 1.61 17.42 3.57
N ASP A 57 2.13 18.44 2.89
CA ASP A 57 1.52 19.78 2.86
C ASP A 57 0.66 19.90 1.60
N PRO A 58 -0.68 19.84 1.73
CA PRO A 58 -1.58 19.94 0.57
C PRO A 58 -1.63 21.34 -0.05
N ALA A 59 -1.04 22.36 0.58
CA ALA A 59 -0.97 23.72 0.06
C ALA A 59 0.36 24.05 -0.66
N LYS A 60 1.31 23.10 -0.65
CA LYS A 60 2.54 23.16 -1.45
C LYS A 60 2.35 22.61 -2.86
#